data_AF-A0A1V5MH02-F1
#
_entry.id   AF-A0A1V5MH02-F1
#
_cell.length_a   1.000
_cell.length_b   1.000
_cell.length_c   1.000
_cell.angle_alpha   90.00
_cell.angle_beta   90.00
_cell.angle_gamma   90.00
#
_symmetry.space_group_name_H-M   'P 1'
#
loop_
_entity.id
_entity.type
_entity.pdbx_description
1 polymer ?
#
loop_
_entity_poly.entity_id
_entity_poly.type
_entity_poly.pdbx_seq_one_letter_code
_entity_poly.pdbx_strand_id
1 'polypeptide(L)'
;MKCSFCGLEFDPKSAPSPCQRCPVSRWCGRRRCPGCGMEIAETGSETGTGARRRRFGKGWCWGGPAASRIQTTKPAGAGEAVLTELERNRPAEVSSLRVHDRSRLEKLMALGILPGLKITLLQKFPAYIVQVGNSQFALDEGLAACIFVKPLTED
;
A
#
# COMPACT_ATOMS: atom_id res chain seq x y z
N MET A 1 20.38 0.42 -18.37
CA MET A 1 18.98 0.91 -18.42
C MET A 1 18.79 1.97 -17.35
N LYS A 2 17.96 3.00 -17.61
CA LYS A 2 17.68 4.09 -16.66
C LYS A 2 16.33 3.85 -15.99
N CYS A 3 16.28 3.95 -14.67
CA CYS A 3 15.02 3.90 -13.94
C CYS A 3 14.24 5.22 -14.09
N SER A 4 12.99 5.17 -14.57
CA SER A 4 12.13 6.36 -14.69
C SER A 4 11.72 6.97 -13.35
N PHE A 5 11.90 6.24 -12.24
CA PHE A 5 11.46 6.65 -10.92
C PHE A 5 12.56 7.30 -10.08
N CYS A 6 13.75 6.68 -10.02
CA CYS A 6 14.88 7.22 -9.26
C CYS A 6 16.02 7.77 -10.13
N GLY A 7 15.94 7.63 -11.45
CA GLY A 7 16.97 8.11 -12.37
C GLY A 7 18.26 7.29 -12.39
N LEU A 8 18.41 6.26 -11.54
CA LEU A 8 19.60 5.41 -11.48
C LEU A 8 19.80 4.68 -12.81
N GLU A 9 21.02 4.76 -13.34
CA GLU A 9 21.47 3.96 -14.46
C GLU A 9 22.17 2.71 -13.95
N PHE A 10 21.73 1.54 -14.42
CA PHE A 10 22.28 0.25 -14.01
C PHE A 10 22.25 -0.75 -15.16
N ASP A 11 23.11 -1.77 -15.09
CA ASP A 11 23.15 -2.82 -16.09
C ASP A 11 21.99 -3.83 -15.88
N PRO A 12 21.18 -4.12 -16.92
CA PRO A 12 20.02 -5.00 -16.79
C PRO A 12 20.39 -6.43 -16.34
N LYS A 13 21.58 -6.94 -16.70
CA LYS A 13 21.99 -8.31 -16.35
C LYS A 13 22.33 -8.45 -14.86
N SER A 14 22.79 -7.37 -14.24
CA SER A 14 23.09 -7.31 -12.80
C SER A 14 21.88 -7.08 -11.90
N ALA A 15 20.70 -6.81 -12.47
CA ALA A 15 19.54 -6.44 -11.67
C ALA A 15 18.87 -7.67 -11.03
N PRO A 16 18.55 -7.61 -9.72
CA PRO A 16 17.96 -8.72 -9.00
C PRO A 16 16.58 -9.10 -9.55
N SER A 17 16.25 -10.38 -9.45
CA SER A 17 14.94 -10.89 -9.87
C SER A 17 13.83 -10.29 -8.99
N PRO A 18 12.71 -9.85 -9.60
CA PRO A 18 11.71 -9.02 -8.92
C PRO A 18 10.85 -9.81 -7.93
N CYS A 19 10.74 -11.13 -8.07
CA CYS A 19 9.83 -11.95 -7.26
C CYS A 19 10.52 -13.22 -6.76
N GLN A 20 11.02 -13.20 -5.52
CA GLN A 20 11.69 -14.34 -4.88
C GLN A 20 10.80 -15.58 -4.67
N ARG A 21 9.48 -15.46 -4.89
CA ARG A 21 8.50 -16.52 -4.57
C ARG A 21 7.52 -16.84 -5.72
N CYS A 22 7.76 -16.27 -6.90
CA CYS A 22 6.91 -16.49 -8.05
C CYS A 22 7.42 -17.69 -8.88
N PRO A 23 6.60 -18.73 -9.15
CA PRO A 23 7.00 -19.90 -9.94
C PRO A 23 7.49 -19.55 -11.35
N VAL A 24 7.03 -18.43 -11.89
CA VAL A 24 7.41 -17.93 -13.23
C VAL A 24 8.55 -16.91 -13.19
N SER A 25 9.16 -16.67 -12.02
CA SER A 25 10.26 -15.69 -11.86
C SER A 25 11.47 -15.97 -12.77
N ARG A 26 11.69 -17.23 -13.15
CA ARG A 26 12.77 -17.64 -14.08
C ARG A 26 12.49 -17.27 -15.54
N TRP A 27 11.24 -16.97 -15.90
CA TRP A 27 10.80 -16.62 -17.25
C TRP A 27 10.11 -15.25 -17.33
N CYS A 28 10.01 -14.55 -16.21
CA CYS A 28 9.45 -13.21 -16.13
C CYS A 28 10.55 -12.20 -16.49
N GLY A 29 10.42 -11.55 -17.66
CA GLY A 29 11.33 -10.48 -18.11
C GLY A 29 11.18 -9.15 -17.34
N ARG A 30 10.73 -9.18 -16.09
CA ARG A 30 10.73 -8.00 -15.21
C ARG A 30 11.99 -7.99 -14.37
N ARG A 31 12.52 -6.81 -14.08
CA ARG A 31 13.68 -6.62 -13.18
C ARG A 31 13.39 -5.57 -12.14
N ARG A 32 13.98 -5.73 -10.96
CA ARG A 32 13.86 -4.76 -9.86
C ARG A 32 15.03 -3.79 -9.89
N CYS A 33 14.75 -2.48 -9.87
CA CYS A 33 15.79 -1.47 -9.75
C CYS A 33 16.50 -1.60 -8.38
N PRO A 34 17.84 -1.71 -8.33
CA PRO A 34 18.58 -1.85 -7.08
C PRO A 34 18.56 -0.59 -6.21
N GLY A 35 18.29 0.58 -6.79
CA GLY A 35 18.25 1.85 -6.05
C GLY A 35 16.92 2.12 -5.34
N CYS A 36 15.79 1.87 -6.01
CA CYS A 36 14.45 2.24 -5.48
C CYS A 36 13.45 1.08 -5.37
N GLY A 37 13.79 -0.11 -5.88
CA GLY A 37 12.92 -1.28 -5.78
C GLY A 37 11.77 -1.34 -6.81
N MET A 38 11.66 -0.38 -7.72
CA MET A 38 10.63 -0.40 -8.78
C MET A 38 10.84 -1.54 -9.77
N GLU A 39 9.73 -2.17 -10.20
CA GLU A 39 9.72 -3.20 -11.24
C GLU A 39 9.65 -2.57 -12.63
N ILE A 40 10.57 -2.96 -13.52
CA ILE A 40 10.64 -2.48 -14.89
C ILE A 40 10.47 -3.67 -15.82
N ALA A 41 9.55 -3.56 -16.79
CA ALA A 41 9.39 -4.57 -17.84
C ALA A 41 10.49 -4.38 -18.90
N GLU A 42 11.17 -5.46 -19.28
CA GLU A 42 12.05 -5.43 -20.45
C GLU A 42 11.19 -5.35 -21.71
N THR A 43 11.23 -4.20 -22.38
CA THR A 43 10.59 -4.04 -23.69
C THR A 43 11.47 -4.69 -24.75
N GLY A 44 11.14 -5.92 -25.14
CA GLY A 44 11.80 -6.65 -26.22
C GLY A 44 10.95 -7.77 -26.82
N SER A 45 10.50 -7.51 -28.05
CA SER A 45 9.96 -8.41 -29.09
C SER A 45 8.70 -9.23 -28.82
N GLU A 46 7.66 -8.87 -29.57
CA GLU A 46 6.53 -9.70 -29.98
C GLU A 46 7.00 -11.10 -30.42
N THR A 47 6.45 -12.13 -29.80
CA THR A 47 6.11 -13.39 -30.48
C THR A 47 5.20 -14.17 -29.54
N GLY A 48 4.04 -14.52 -30.09
CA GLY A 48 2.88 -14.91 -29.31
C GLY A 48 2.83 -16.38 -28.93
N THR A 49 1.58 -16.75 -28.65
CA THR A 49 1.01 -18.08 -28.43
C THR A 49 1.04 -18.62 -27.01
N GLY A 50 -0.16 -18.87 -26.49
CA GLY A 50 -0.31 -19.76 -25.35
C GLY A 50 -1.44 -19.48 -24.38
N ALA A 51 -2.60 -18.97 -24.84
CA ALA A 51 -3.83 -19.11 -24.07
C ALA A 51 -4.06 -20.59 -23.75
N ARG A 52 -3.87 -21.00 -22.50
CA ARG A 52 -4.28 -22.33 -22.02
C ARG A 52 -5.18 -22.17 -20.80
N ARG A 53 -6.47 -22.07 -21.10
CA ARG A 53 -7.57 -22.38 -20.17
C ARG A 53 -7.43 -23.83 -19.70
N ARG A 54 -7.31 -24.06 -18.39
CA ARG A 54 -8.02 -25.10 -17.60
C ARG A 54 -8.09 -24.55 -16.17
N ARG A 55 -9.22 -24.02 -15.71
CA ARG A 55 -10.37 -24.67 -15.06
C ARG A 55 -9.99 -25.50 -13.82
N PHE A 56 -10.29 -24.90 -12.66
CA PHE A 56 -10.75 -25.47 -11.39
C PHE A 56 -9.96 -26.61 -10.73
N GLY A 57 -9.38 -26.27 -9.58
CA GLY A 57 -9.03 -27.21 -8.52
C GLY A 57 -9.00 -26.45 -7.20
N LYS A 58 -10.08 -26.59 -6.41
CA LYS A 58 -10.14 -26.19 -5.00
C LYS A 58 -9.00 -26.89 -4.26
N GLY A 59 -8.41 -26.23 -3.25
CA GLY A 59 -7.62 -26.96 -2.28
C GLY A 59 -6.40 -26.22 -1.78
N TRP A 60 -6.67 -25.25 -0.92
CA TRP A 60 -5.83 -24.93 0.22
C TRP A 60 -4.68 -23.95 -0.05
N CYS A 61 -4.97 -22.74 0.42
CA CYS A 61 -4.03 -21.84 1.07
C CYS A 61 -3.02 -22.65 1.88
N TRP A 62 -1.76 -22.21 1.89
CA TRP A 62 -0.85 -22.12 3.03
C TRP A 62 0.55 -21.92 2.45
N GLY A 63 1.10 -20.71 2.60
CA GLY A 63 2.48 -20.45 2.18
C GLY A 63 2.83 -19.03 1.81
N GLY A 64 2.50 -18.05 2.65
CA GLY A 64 3.02 -16.69 2.47
C GLY A 64 3.39 -15.99 3.78
N PRO A 65 4.63 -16.11 4.27
CA PRO A 65 5.22 -15.08 5.10
C PRO A 65 5.86 -14.04 4.18
N ALA A 66 5.13 -12.95 3.99
CA ALA A 66 5.66 -11.61 4.11
C ALA A 66 4.50 -10.73 4.56
N ALA A 67 3.94 -11.08 5.72
CA ALA A 67 3.22 -10.12 6.53
C ALA A 67 4.21 -8.99 6.75
N SER A 68 4.09 -7.92 5.95
CA SER A 68 4.73 -6.65 6.26
C SER A 68 4.33 -6.40 7.70
N ARG A 69 5.30 -6.46 8.61
CA ARG A 69 5.08 -6.18 10.01
C ARG A 69 4.56 -4.75 10.05
N ILE A 70 3.24 -4.61 10.14
CA ILE A 70 2.58 -3.33 10.39
C ILE A 70 3.04 -2.99 11.79
N GLN A 71 4.10 -2.18 11.87
CA GLN A 71 4.58 -1.66 13.12
C GLN A 71 3.61 -0.54 13.49
N THR A 72 2.57 -0.88 14.23
CA THR A 72 1.77 0.07 14.99
C THR A 72 2.73 0.68 16.02
N THR A 73 3.45 1.73 15.62
CA THR A 73 4.31 2.47 16.54
C THR A 73 3.38 3.19 17.51
N LYS A 74 3.52 2.87 18.81
CA LYS A 74 2.86 3.52 19.94
C LYS A 74 2.76 5.04 19.71
N PRO A 75 1.58 5.67 19.87
CA PRO A 75 1.42 7.10 19.63
C PRO A 75 2.36 7.90 20.53
N ALA A 76 3.06 8.88 19.94
CA ALA A 76 4.15 9.61 20.57
C ALA A 76 3.72 10.91 21.26
N GLY A 77 2.41 11.13 21.48
CA GLY A 77 1.91 12.35 22.12
C GLY A 77 0.53 12.15 22.76
N ALA A 78 0.33 12.78 23.91
CA ALA A 78 -0.94 12.83 24.62
C ALA A 78 -2.00 13.50 23.71
N GLY A 79 -2.95 12.72 23.19
CA GLY A 79 -4.05 13.20 22.36
C GLY A 79 -4.05 12.73 20.89
N GLU A 80 -3.06 11.96 20.45
CA GLU A 80 -3.03 11.37 19.12
C GLU A 80 -3.48 9.90 19.18
N ALA A 81 -4.56 9.56 18.48
CA ALA A 81 -5.14 8.23 18.40
C ALA A 81 -4.97 7.64 16.99
N VAL A 82 -5.01 6.31 16.88
CA VAL A 82 -5.02 5.65 15.56
C VAL A 82 -6.44 5.69 15.00
N LEU A 83 -6.59 5.84 13.68
CA LEU A 83 -7.90 5.84 13.03
C LEU A 83 -8.75 4.60 13.34
N THR A 84 -8.12 3.45 13.56
CA THR A 84 -8.80 2.18 13.94
C THR A 84 -9.48 2.26 15.31
N GLU A 85 -8.94 3.08 16.21
CA GLU A 85 -9.43 3.24 17.58
C GLU A 85 -10.56 4.28 17.66
N LEU A 86 -10.59 5.26 16.76
CA LEU A 86 -11.60 6.33 16.70
C LEU A 86 -13.04 5.77 16.70
N GLU A 87 -13.96 6.38 17.45
CA GLU A 87 -15.36 5.95 17.43
C GLU A 87 -16.04 6.25 16.08
N ARG A 88 -17.07 5.47 15.75
CA ARG A 88 -17.88 5.72 14.55
C ARG A 88 -18.60 7.06 14.66
N ASN A 89 -18.74 7.76 13.55
CA ASN A 89 -19.35 9.08 13.40
C ASN A 89 -18.71 10.19 14.24
N ARG A 90 -17.47 10.01 14.71
CA ARG A 90 -16.71 11.10 15.37
C ARG A 90 -15.82 11.82 14.35
N PRO A 91 -15.86 13.17 14.31
CA PRO A 91 -14.92 13.95 13.53
C PRO A 91 -13.54 13.98 14.21
N ALA A 92 -12.49 13.88 13.40
CA ALA A 92 -11.12 13.97 13.84
C ALA A 92 -10.26 14.66 12.77
N GLU A 93 -9.14 15.23 13.18
CA GLU A 93 -8.17 15.83 12.27
C GLU A 93 -6.98 14.88 12.07
N VAL A 94 -6.52 14.71 10.84
CA VAL A 94 -5.31 13.92 10.56
C VAL A 94 -4.10 14.68 11.07
N SER A 95 -3.44 14.16 12.10
CA SER A 95 -2.25 14.78 12.70
C SER A 95 -0.98 14.36 11.96
N SER A 96 -0.82 13.06 11.71
CA SER A 96 0.36 12.54 11.03
C SER A 96 0.09 11.23 10.28
N LEU A 97 0.90 10.97 9.24
CA LEU A 97 0.89 9.71 8.49
C LEU A 97 2.22 9.00 8.76
N ARG A 98 2.19 7.88 9.50
CA ARG A 98 3.41 7.08 9.75
C ARG A 98 3.47 5.93 8.77
N VAL A 99 4.10 6.19 7.65
CA VAL A 99 4.23 5.24 6.56
C VAL A 99 5.70 5.04 6.21
N HIS A 100 6.18 3.80 6.31
CA HIS A 100 7.54 3.43 5.89
C HIS A 100 7.63 3.01 4.42
N ASP A 101 6.50 2.62 3.83
CA ASP A 101 6.41 2.17 2.44
C ASP A 101 5.87 3.29 1.54
N ARG A 102 6.67 3.69 0.56
CA ARG A 102 6.30 4.74 -0.39
C ARG A 102 4.99 4.41 -1.14
N SER A 103 4.70 3.14 -1.43
CA SER A 103 3.47 2.75 -2.13
C SER A 103 2.21 3.06 -1.32
N ARG A 104 2.26 2.94 0.01
CA ARG A 104 1.12 3.26 0.88
C ARG A 104 0.93 4.76 1.00
N LEU A 105 2.02 5.51 1.07
CA LEU A 105 1.98 6.98 1.14
C LEU A 105 1.37 7.55 -0.15
N GLU A 106 1.79 7.06 -1.32
CA GLU A 106 1.24 7.46 -2.62
C GLU A 106 -0.27 7.16 -2.72
N LYS A 107 -0.73 6.02 -2.21
CA LYS A 107 -2.17 5.70 -2.15
C LYS A 107 -2.93 6.69 -1.28
N LEU A 108 -2.45 7.00 -0.08
CA LEU A 108 -3.10 7.97 0.81
C LEU A 108 -3.20 9.36 0.17
N MET A 109 -2.11 9.81 -0.47
CA MET A 109 -2.10 11.09 -1.20
C MET A 109 -3.06 11.09 -2.39
N ALA A 110 -3.12 10.00 -3.17
CA ALA A 110 -4.03 9.86 -4.30
C ALA A 110 -5.52 9.85 -3.88
N LEU A 111 -5.80 9.35 -2.66
CA LEU A 111 -7.13 9.40 -2.06
C LEU A 111 -7.45 10.77 -1.43
N GLY A 112 -6.50 11.71 -1.40
CA GLY A 112 -6.67 13.01 -0.77
C GLY A 112 -6.65 12.95 0.77
N ILE A 113 -6.03 11.93 1.36
CA ILE A 113 -5.83 11.82 2.82
C ILE A 113 -4.47 12.44 3.15
N LEU A 114 -4.49 13.68 3.64
CA LEU A 114 -3.31 14.46 4.02
C LEU A 114 -3.43 14.96 5.48
N PRO A 115 -2.29 15.27 6.14
CA PRO A 115 -2.29 15.93 7.44
C PRO A 115 -3.01 17.29 7.40
N GLY A 116 -3.70 17.63 8.49
CA GLY A 116 -4.51 18.84 8.64
C GLY A 116 -5.94 18.73 8.08
N LEU A 117 -6.31 17.59 7.49
CA LEU A 117 -7.66 17.38 6.99
C LEU A 117 -8.59 16.82 8.07
N LYS A 118 -9.84 17.31 8.05
CA LYS A 118 -10.94 16.76 8.84
C LYS A 118 -11.47 15.49 8.21
N ILE A 119 -11.58 14.45 9.02
CA ILE A 119 -12.05 13.13 8.61
C ILE A 119 -13.07 12.58 9.61
N THR A 120 -14.04 11.81 9.11
CA THR A 120 -15.05 11.16 9.93
C THR A 120 -15.08 9.68 9.64
N LEU A 121 -15.01 8.83 10.66
CA LEU A 121 -15.07 7.38 10.49
C LEU A 121 -16.53 6.89 10.47
N LEU A 122 -17.03 6.48 9.30
CA LEU A 122 -18.42 6.02 9.15
C LEU A 122 -18.59 4.55 9.56
N GLN A 123 -17.61 3.70 9.24
CA GLN A 123 -17.70 2.26 9.45
C GLN A 123 -16.33 1.67 9.81
N LYS A 124 -16.29 0.66 10.69
CA LYS A 124 -15.07 -0.10 11.05
C LYS A 124 -14.99 -1.48 10.40
N PHE A 125 -16.11 -2.19 10.29
CA PHE A 125 -16.17 -3.57 9.79
C PHE A 125 -17.37 -3.72 8.85
N PRO A 126 -17.25 -4.42 7.70
CA PRO A 126 -16.11 -5.25 7.23
C PRO A 126 -14.91 -4.50 6.63
N ALA A 127 -15.02 -3.18 6.45
CA ALA A 127 -13.94 -2.31 6.00
C ALA A 127 -14.05 -0.94 6.70
N TYR A 128 -12.94 -0.21 6.77
CA TYR A 128 -12.88 1.12 7.35
C TYR A 128 -13.35 2.14 6.31
N ILE A 129 -14.54 2.71 6.49
CA ILE A 129 -15.05 3.76 5.60
C ILE A 129 -14.83 5.09 6.28
N VAL A 130 -14.01 5.94 5.66
CA VAL A 130 -13.77 7.31 6.10
C VAL A 130 -14.38 8.29 5.12
N GLN A 131 -14.92 9.38 5.66
CA GLN A 131 -15.34 10.53 4.89
C GLN A 131 -14.31 11.65 5.06
N VAL A 132 -13.85 12.20 3.94
CA VAL A 132 -12.92 13.32 3.88
C VAL A 132 -13.56 14.39 3.01
N GLY A 133 -13.90 15.53 3.60
CA GLY A 133 -14.75 16.53 2.94
C GLY A 133 -16.06 15.92 2.44
N ASN A 134 -16.24 15.87 1.12
CA ASN A 134 -17.45 15.36 0.45
C ASN A 134 -17.28 13.96 -0.14
N SER A 135 -16.12 13.32 0.01
CA SER A 135 -15.82 12.02 -0.59
C SER A 135 -15.66 10.94 0.48
N GLN A 136 -16.02 9.71 0.13
CA GLN A 136 -15.92 8.55 1.01
C GLN A 136 -14.95 7.52 0.43
N PHE A 137 -14.07 7.00 1.28
CA PHE A 137 -13.04 6.05 0.90
C PHE A 137 -13.07 4.84 1.81
N ALA A 138 -13.00 3.65 1.20
CA ALA A 138 -12.81 2.40 1.90
C ALA A 138 -11.30 2.12 2.04
N LEU A 139 -10.84 2.02 3.29
CA LEU A 139 -9.47 1.71 3.65
C LEU A 139 -9.37 0.28 4.20
N ASP A 140 -8.26 -0.38 3.88
CA ASP A 140 -7.86 -1.60 4.55
C ASP A 140 -7.26 -1.29 5.94
N GLU A 141 -7.18 -2.31 6.78
CA GLU A 141 -6.60 -2.22 8.12
C GLU A 141 -5.14 -1.72 8.10
N GLY A 142 -4.36 -2.11 7.09
CA GLY A 142 -2.97 -1.71 6.96
C GLY A 142 -2.79 -0.23 6.63
N LEU A 143 -3.68 0.35 5.80
CA LEU A 143 -3.73 1.79 5.56
C LEU A 143 -4.28 2.55 6.77
N ALA A 144 -5.37 2.07 7.38
CA ALA A 144 -6.00 2.71 8.53
C ALA A 144 -5.05 2.80 9.74
N ALA A 145 -4.24 1.76 9.98
CA ALA A 145 -3.26 1.73 11.07
C ALA A 145 -2.11 2.74 10.91
N CYS A 146 -1.89 3.27 9.71
CA CYS A 146 -0.84 4.27 9.45
C CYS A 146 -1.32 5.71 9.67
N ILE A 147 -2.63 5.92 9.83
CA ILE A 147 -3.25 7.24 9.94
C ILE A 147 -3.44 7.57 11.43
N PHE A 148 -2.80 8.64 11.86
CA PHE A 148 -2.91 9.17 13.21
C PHE A 148 -3.78 10.41 13.22
N VAL A 149 -4.71 10.45 14.17
CA VAL A 149 -5.78 11.43 14.23
C VAL A 149 -5.84 12.07 15.61
N LYS A 150 -6.28 13.32 15.64
CA LYS A 150 -6.65 14.02 16.88
C LYS A 150 -8.16 14.20 16.87
N PRO A 151 -8.90 13.66 17.86
CA PRO A 151 -10.34 13.89 17.94
C PRO A 151 -10.61 15.40 18.07
N LEU A 152 -11.50 15.92 17.22
CA LEU A 152 -12.01 17.28 17.37
C LEU A 152 -13.15 17.23 18.37
N THR A 153 -12.97 17.84 19.53
CA THR A 153 -14.10 18.26 20.36
C THR A 153 -14.71 19.47 19.68
N GLU A 154 -15.94 19.33 19.19
CA GLU A 154 -16.75 20.47 18.77
C GLU A 154 -17.14 21.24 20.04
N ASP A 155 -16.70 22.48 20.18
CA ASP A 155 -17.12 23.43 21.24
C ASP A 155 -18.56 23.94 21.01
#